data_AF-A0AAP0PCU4-F1
#
_entry.id   AF-A0AAP0PCU4-F1
#
_cell.length_a   1.000
_cell.length_b   1.000
_cell.length_c   1.000
_cell.angle_alpha   90.00
_cell.angle_beta   90.00
_cell.angle_gamma   90.00
#
_symmetry.space_group_name_H-M   'P 1'
#
loop_
_entity.id
_entity.type
_entity.pdbx_description
1 polymer ?
#
loop_
_entity_poly.entity_id
_entity_poly.type
_entity_poly.pdbx_seq_one_letter_code
_entity_poly.pdbx_strand_id
1 'polypeptide(L)'
;MLPQENILPKSLQEVKKLLKEYELHYEKIHACVNDCCLFRKENEALDACPKCKSSRWKVSESNKETKKRIPAKILRYFPIIPRFKRMYGSLEIAKNLLWHSSHLSQDGKIRHPVDSIAWDLVNHKWPEFALEPRNLRLGLSADGFNHFRDFSSPYSCWSVMLVTYNFPPWLCFKEDSMMLTLLIPGPKQPGNDIDVYLQPFIEDLMKLWKDGVVVFDTATQSIFNLRAILLWTINDFAPYGNLAGCFTKGNFACPICGVNTCSTWLTSSKKTVYMGHRRFLERDHIFRDKSTWFDGTCEERGRPEVMTGYDVANAVKNIKNDWGKKEKEREM
;
A
#
# COMPACT_ATOMS: atom_id res chain seq x y z
N MET A 1 42.07 -18.31 21.50
CA MET A 1 41.41 -17.58 22.59
C MET A 1 41.26 -16.13 22.18
N LEU A 2 40.14 -15.48 22.53
CA LEU A 2 39.97 -14.04 22.28
C LEU A 2 40.89 -13.23 23.21
N PRO A 3 41.30 -12.00 22.83
CA PRO A 3 42.09 -11.12 23.67
C PRO A 3 41.42 -10.83 25.03
N GLN A 4 42.24 -10.55 26.04
CA GLN A 4 41.80 -10.40 27.44
C GLN A 4 40.83 -9.21 27.63
N GLU A 5 40.86 -8.21 26.74
CA GLU A 5 39.98 -7.03 26.75
C GLU A 5 38.86 -7.08 25.70
N ASN A 6 38.47 -8.26 25.22
CA ASN A 6 37.39 -8.33 24.24
C ASN A 6 36.02 -7.98 24.86
N ILE A 7 35.26 -7.16 24.13
CA ILE A 7 33.89 -6.76 24.49
C ILE A 7 32.83 -7.70 23.89
N LEU A 8 33.21 -8.89 23.41
CA LEU A 8 32.27 -9.79 22.76
C LEU A 8 31.42 -10.52 23.82
N PRO A 9 30.14 -10.80 23.52
CA PRO A 9 29.26 -11.51 24.44
C PRO A 9 29.83 -12.90 24.78
N LYS A 10 29.76 -13.28 26.06
CA LYS A 10 30.36 -14.51 26.61
C LYS A 10 29.49 -15.75 26.38
N SER A 11 28.24 -15.56 25.96
CA SER A 11 27.30 -16.65 25.73
C SER A 11 26.35 -16.37 24.57
N LEU A 12 25.79 -17.42 23.98
CA LEU A 12 24.72 -17.31 22.97
C LEU A 12 23.51 -16.52 23.49
N GLN A 13 23.21 -16.60 24.79
CA GLN A 13 22.11 -15.84 25.39
C GLN A 13 22.39 -14.35 25.41
N GLU A 14 23.63 -13.93 25.73
CA GLU A 14 24.04 -12.53 25.67
C GLU A 14 24.07 -12.01 24.23
N VAL A 15 24.55 -12.80 23.28
CA VAL A 15 24.44 -12.47 21.83
C VAL A 15 22.98 -12.28 21.43
N LYS A 16 22.08 -13.20 21.80
CA LYS A 16 20.64 -13.09 21.51
C LYS A 16 20.01 -11.87 22.17
N LYS A 17 20.40 -11.55 23.40
CA LYS A 17 19.90 -10.36 24.13
C LYS A 17 20.36 -9.07 23.45
N LEU A 18 21.63 -9.01 23.04
CA LEU A 18 22.19 -7.90 22.27
C LEU A 18 21.45 -7.75 20.93
N LEU A 19 21.37 -8.83 20.14
CA LEU A 19 20.71 -8.82 18.83
C LEU A 19 19.23 -8.47 18.92
N LYS A 20 18.54 -8.83 20.01
CA LYS A 20 17.14 -8.48 20.25
C LYS A 20 16.91 -6.97 20.27
N GLU A 21 17.87 -6.17 20.75
CA GLU A 21 17.78 -4.69 20.70
C GLU A 21 17.88 -4.17 19.26
N TYR A 22 18.54 -4.92 18.38
CA TYR A 22 18.61 -4.67 16.95
C TYR A 22 17.54 -5.40 16.15
N GLU A 23 16.62 -6.15 16.75
CA GLU A 23 15.53 -6.76 16.00
C GLU A 23 14.48 -5.70 15.62
N LEU A 24 14.09 -5.68 14.35
CA LEU A 24 12.90 -4.95 13.93
C LEU A 24 11.69 -5.82 14.26
N HIS A 25 11.10 -5.58 15.42
CA HIS A 25 9.89 -6.28 15.82
C HIS A 25 8.71 -5.92 14.90
N TYR A 26 7.77 -6.84 14.81
CA TYR A 26 6.46 -6.59 14.21
C TYR A 26 5.40 -6.57 15.31
N GLU A 27 4.41 -5.72 15.13
CA GLU A 27 3.25 -5.61 16.01
C GLU A 27 2.20 -6.64 15.60
N LYS A 28 1.63 -7.33 16.59
CA LYS A 28 0.50 -8.25 16.41
C LYS A 28 -0.77 -7.52 16.81
N ILE A 29 -1.52 -7.05 15.83
CA ILE A 29 -2.77 -6.32 16.06
C ILE A 29 -3.93 -7.27 15.83
N HIS A 30 -4.81 -7.44 16.82
CA HIS A 30 -5.97 -8.32 16.64
C HIS A 30 -6.99 -7.63 15.74
N ALA A 31 -7.64 -8.39 14.86
CA ALA A 31 -8.62 -7.88 13.92
C ALA A 31 -9.97 -8.60 14.10
N CYS A 32 -11.05 -7.93 13.77
CA CYS A 32 -12.36 -8.55 13.66
C CYS A 32 -12.35 -9.62 12.56
N VAL A 33 -12.98 -10.77 12.79
CA VAL A 33 -13.11 -11.85 11.80
C VAL A 33 -13.84 -11.40 10.53
N ASN A 34 -14.77 -10.44 10.70
CA ASN A 34 -15.54 -9.82 9.62
C ASN A 34 -14.91 -8.51 9.12
N ASP A 35 -13.65 -8.21 9.44
CA ASP A 35 -12.91 -7.04 8.92
C ASP A 35 -13.47 -5.67 9.31
N CYS A 36 -14.38 -5.60 10.29
CA CYS A 36 -15.00 -4.34 10.72
C CYS A 36 -14.03 -3.36 11.39
N CYS A 37 -13.06 -3.86 12.16
CA CYS A 37 -12.17 -3.03 12.97
C CYS A 37 -10.90 -3.78 13.39
N LEU A 38 -9.89 -3.01 13.79
CA LEU A 38 -8.74 -3.48 14.57
C LEU A 38 -9.02 -3.26 16.07
N PHE A 39 -8.65 -4.23 16.90
CA PHE A 39 -8.67 -4.12 18.37
C PHE A 39 -7.38 -3.41 18.84
N ARG A 40 -7.32 -2.10 18.58
CA ARG A 40 -6.22 -1.19 18.91
C ARG A 40 -6.83 0.14 19.38
N LYS A 41 -6.07 0.94 20.14
CA LYS A 41 -6.51 2.25 20.67
C LYS A 41 -7.83 2.11 21.43
N GLU A 42 -8.90 2.77 20.99
CA GLU A 42 -10.19 2.79 21.70
C GLU A 42 -10.82 1.39 21.79
N ASN A 43 -10.46 0.49 20.87
CA ASN A 43 -10.97 -0.88 20.82
C ASN A 43 -10.05 -1.91 21.49
N GLU A 44 -8.93 -1.49 22.09
CA GLU A 44 -7.90 -2.41 22.60
C GLU A 44 -8.40 -3.30 23.76
N ALA A 45 -9.23 -2.73 24.64
CA ALA A 45 -9.78 -3.45 25.80
C ALA A 45 -11.02 -4.29 25.45
N LEU A 46 -11.55 -4.19 24.22
CA LEU A 46 -12.77 -4.90 23.84
C LEU A 46 -12.48 -6.39 23.58
N ASP A 47 -13.38 -7.24 24.06
CA ASP A 47 -13.39 -8.68 23.80
C ASP A 47 -14.30 -9.06 22.61
N ALA A 48 -15.11 -8.12 22.11
CA ALA A 48 -16.01 -8.30 20.98
C ALA A 48 -16.04 -7.06 20.08
N CYS A 49 -16.28 -7.27 18.79
CA CYS A 49 -16.36 -6.19 17.81
C CYS A 49 -17.53 -5.24 18.15
N PRO A 50 -17.31 -3.92 18.27
CA PRO A 50 -18.38 -2.99 18.60
C PRO A 50 -19.48 -2.97 17.53
N LYS A 51 -19.14 -3.26 16.27
CA LYS A 51 -20.04 -3.26 15.12
C LYS A 51 -20.81 -4.58 14.96
N CYS A 52 -20.13 -5.69 14.66
CA CYS A 52 -20.78 -6.97 14.34
C CYS A 52 -20.91 -7.92 15.54
N LYS A 53 -20.48 -7.50 16.74
CA LYS A 53 -20.52 -8.27 18.01
C LYS A 53 -19.73 -9.59 18.01
N SER A 54 -19.05 -9.93 16.92
CA SER A 54 -18.20 -11.12 16.85
C SER A 54 -17.06 -11.07 17.88
N SER A 55 -16.77 -12.21 18.49
CA SER A 55 -15.69 -12.38 19.47
C SER A 55 -14.32 -12.06 18.86
N ARG A 56 -13.46 -11.38 19.64
CA ARG A 56 -12.03 -11.19 19.36
C ARG A 56 -11.26 -12.51 19.40
N TRP A 57 -11.74 -13.47 20.18
CA TRP A 57 -11.09 -14.74 20.49
C TRP A 57 -11.67 -15.89 19.69
N LYS A 58 -10.84 -16.89 19.35
CA LYS A 58 -11.30 -18.16 18.76
C LYS A 58 -12.22 -18.90 19.74
N VAL A 59 -13.32 -19.44 19.22
CA VAL A 59 -14.19 -20.34 19.96
C VAL A 59 -13.60 -21.74 19.85
N SER A 60 -13.27 -22.36 20.99
CA SER A 60 -12.85 -23.77 21.07
C SER A 60 -14.08 -24.61 21.37
N GLU A 61 -14.37 -25.61 20.53
CA GLU A 61 -15.45 -26.57 20.77
C GLU A 61 -15.09 -27.62 21.85
N SER A 62 -13.81 -27.75 22.21
CA SER A 62 -13.32 -28.99 22.85
C SER A 62 -12.67 -28.86 24.23
N ASN A 63 -12.70 -27.72 24.94
CA ASN A 63 -12.26 -27.71 26.35
C ASN A 63 -12.88 -26.57 27.18
N LYS A 64 -13.69 -26.94 28.18
CA LYS A 64 -14.37 -26.05 29.12
C LYS A 64 -13.46 -25.46 30.21
N GLU A 65 -12.21 -25.88 30.36
CA GLU A 65 -11.48 -25.62 31.62
C GLU A 65 -10.16 -24.85 31.57
N THR A 66 -9.64 -24.44 30.41
CA THR A 66 -8.60 -23.38 30.37
C THR A 66 -8.65 -22.67 29.02
N LYS A 67 -9.46 -21.60 28.92
CA LYS A 67 -9.56 -20.78 27.69
C LYS A 67 -8.24 -20.04 27.44
N LYS A 68 -7.28 -20.68 26.76
CA LYS A 68 -6.16 -19.96 26.16
C LYS A 68 -6.76 -18.93 25.20
N ARG A 69 -6.66 -17.65 25.55
CA ARG A 69 -7.21 -16.53 24.77
C ARG A 69 -6.42 -16.38 23.47
N ILE A 70 -6.80 -17.13 22.45
CA ILE A 70 -6.17 -17.11 21.13
C ILE A 70 -6.96 -16.14 20.25
N PRO A 71 -6.34 -15.10 19.67
CA PRO A 71 -7.05 -14.17 18.80
C PRO A 71 -7.58 -14.88 17.55
N ALA A 72 -8.78 -14.48 17.11
CA ALA A 72 -9.41 -15.05 15.93
C ALA A 72 -8.70 -14.65 14.63
N LYS A 73 -8.26 -13.39 14.53
CA LYS A 73 -7.54 -12.85 13.38
C LYS A 73 -6.44 -11.89 13.86
N ILE A 74 -5.25 -11.96 13.26
CA ILE A 74 -4.07 -11.17 13.66
C ILE A 74 -3.45 -10.53 12.42
N LEU A 75 -3.53 -9.20 12.34
CA LEU A 75 -2.70 -8.39 11.45
C LEU A 75 -1.26 -8.38 11.99
N ARG A 76 -0.28 -8.66 11.12
CA ARG A 76 1.12 -8.37 11.43
C ARG A 76 1.50 -7.05 10.78
N TYR A 77 1.79 -6.05 11.59
CA TYR A 77 2.24 -4.74 11.14
C TYR A 77 3.74 -4.61 11.42
N PHE A 78 4.47 -4.13 10.44
CA PHE A 78 5.90 -3.88 10.53
C PHE A 78 6.13 -2.36 10.47
N PRO A 79 6.37 -1.69 11.62
CA PRO A 79 6.52 -0.25 11.68
C PRO A 79 7.63 0.25 10.75
N ILE A 80 7.35 1.31 9.99
CA ILE A 80 8.26 1.79 8.94
C ILE A 80 9.25 2.82 9.49
N ILE A 81 8.85 3.62 10.49
CA ILE A 81 9.70 4.66 11.06
C ILE A 81 11.02 4.10 11.65
N PRO A 82 11.02 3.03 12.47
CA PRO A 82 12.27 2.46 12.98
C PRO A 82 13.18 1.91 11.87
N ARG A 83 12.59 1.42 10.77
CA ARG A 83 13.33 0.90 9.61
C ARG A 83 14.05 2.03 8.88
N PHE A 84 13.35 3.14 8.63
CA PHE A 84 13.96 4.32 8.03
C PHE A 84 15.09 4.89 8.88
N LYS A 85 14.91 4.99 10.21
CA LYS A 85 15.98 5.39 11.13
C LYS A 85 17.21 4.50 10.98
N ARG A 86 17.00 3.18 10.86
CA ARG A 86 18.09 2.22 10.69
C ARG A 86 18.79 2.34 9.35
N MET A 87 18.07 2.63 8.27
CA MET A 87 18.68 2.83 6.95
C MET A 87 19.71 3.97 6.98
N TYR A 88 19.39 5.08 7.67
CA TYR A 88 20.31 6.20 7.88
C TYR A 88 21.44 5.90 8.88
N GLY A 89 21.27 4.87 9.72
CA GLY A 89 22.30 4.35 10.61
C GLY A 89 23.39 3.52 9.93
N SER A 90 23.21 3.13 8.67
CA SER A 90 24.23 2.44 7.88
C SER A 90 24.85 3.39 6.87
N LEU A 91 26.17 3.57 6.93
CA LEU A 91 26.90 4.51 6.06
C LEU A 91 26.67 4.21 4.57
N GLU A 92 26.73 2.94 4.18
CA GLU A 92 26.54 2.52 2.79
C GLU A 92 25.11 2.79 2.31
N ILE A 93 24.12 2.41 3.11
CA ILE A 93 22.70 2.58 2.78
C ILE A 93 22.35 4.07 2.72
N ALA A 94 22.81 4.86 3.69
CA ALA A 94 22.59 6.30 3.75
C ALA A 94 23.15 7.03 2.53
N LYS A 95 24.36 6.66 2.06
CA LYS A 95 24.92 7.17 0.79
C LYS A 95 24.04 6.80 -0.40
N ASN A 96 23.57 5.56 -0.48
CA ASN A 96 22.69 5.11 -1.56
C ASN A 96 21.33 5.84 -1.55
N LEU A 97 20.82 6.27 -0.39
CA LEU A 97 19.60 7.08 -0.28
C LEU A 97 19.75 8.52 -0.81
N LEU A 98 20.98 8.99 -1.00
CA LEU A 98 21.26 10.30 -1.60
C LEU A 98 21.52 10.21 -3.10
N TRP A 99 21.60 9.00 -3.67
CA TRP A 99 21.96 8.78 -5.07
C TRP A 99 21.09 9.58 -6.04
N HIS A 100 19.76 9.59 -5.82
CA HIS A 100 18.79 10.29 -6.68
C HIS A 100 19.11 11.78 -6.87
N SER A 101 19.69 12.44 -5.86
CA SER A 101 19.93 13.89 -5.87
C SER A 101 21.04 14.35 -6.82
N SER A 102 21.92 13.43 -7.22
CA SER A 102 23.11 13.72 -8.05
C SER A 102 23.10 13.03 -9.42
N HIS A 103 22.08 12.21 -9.71
CA HIS A 103 22.02 11.34 -10.89
C HIS A 103 20.77 11.56 -11.73
N LEU A 104 20.26 12.80 -11.75
CA LEU A 104 19.18 13.22 -12.64
C LEU A 104 19.59 13.06 -14.11
N SER A 105 18.68 12.52 -14.91
CA SER A 105 18.85 12.42 -16.35
C SER A 105 18.94 13.80 -17.02
N GLN A 106 19.94 14.00 -17.88
CA GLN A 106 20.14 15.26 -18.60
C GLN A 106 19.65 15.24 -20.06
N ASP A 107 19.35 14.06 -20.61
CA ASP A 107 18.95 13.88 -22.01
C ASP A 107 17.43 13.73 -22.21
N GLY A 108 16.65 14.02 -21.18
CA GLY A 108 15.19 13.90 -21.18
C GLY A 108 14.66 12.46 -21.18
N LYS A 109 15.52 11.44 -21.06
CA LYS A 109 15.08 10.04 -20.98
C LYS A 109 14.86 9.63 -19.54
N ILE A 110 13.77 8.92 -19.28
CA ILE A 110 13.46 8.35 -17.97
C ILE A 110 14.31 7.09 -17.76
N ARG A 111 15.20 7.10 -16.78
CA ARG A 111 15.99 5.93 -16.35
C ARG A 111 15.61 5.45 -14.96
N HIS A 112 15.02 6.34 -14.17
CA HIS A 112 14.68 6.09 -12.79
C HIS A 112 13.45 6.93 -12.39
N PRO A 113 12.65 6.54 -11.37
CA PRO A 113 11.54 7.33 -10.84
C PRO A 113 11.83 8.82 -10.59
N VAL A 114 13.08 9.18 -10.29
CA VAL A 114 13.53 10.57 -10.13
C VAL A 114 13.36 11.42 -11.39
N ASP A 115 13.41 10.80 -12.57
CA ASP A 115 13.25 11.48 -13.87
C ASP A 115 11.77 11.62 -14.28
N SER A 116 10.84 11.21 -13.42
CA SER A 116 9.42 11.20 -13.75
C SER A 116 8.75 12.56 -13.51
N ILE A 117 7.75 12.87 -14.34
CA ILE A 117 6.90 14.05 -14.18
C ILE A 117 6.24 14.08 -12.79
N ALA A 118 5.93 12.92 -12.21
CA ALA A 118 5.35 12.82 -10.87
C ALA A 118 6.34 13.27 -9.78
N TRP A 119 7.63 12.94 -9.92
CA TRP A 119 8.67 13.41 -9.01
C TRP A 119 8.85 14.93 -9.12
N ASP A 120 8.89 15.45 -10.34
CA ASP A 120 8.97 16.89 -10.58
C ASP A 120 7.75 17.63 -10.02
N LEU A 121 6.54 17.11 -10.24
CA LEU A 121 5.31 17.70 -9.71
C LEU A 121 5.36 17.80 -8.18
N VAL A 122 5.86 16.78 -7.50
CA VAL A 122 6.05 16.78 -6.04
C VAL A 122 7.05 17.85 -5.63
N ASN A 123 8.17 17.98 -6.35
CA ASN A 123 9.18 18.99 -6.05
C ASN A 123 8.63 20.41 -6.21
N HIS A 124 7.86 20.66 -7.28
CA HIS A 124 7.22 21.96 -7.51
C HIS A 124 6.15 22.27 -6.48
N LYS A 125 5.35 21.27 -6.09
CA LYS A 125 4.24 21.45 -5.14
C LYS A 125 4.71 21.59 -3.70
N TRP A 126 5.83 20.96 -3.33
CA TRP A 126 6.40 21.02 -1.99
C TRP A 126 7.93 21.27 -2.03
N PRO A 127 8.36 22.50 -2.37
CA PRO A 127 9.79 22.83 -2.49
C PRO A 127 10.58 22.60 -1.20
N GLU A 128 10.03 22.93 -0.03
CA GLU A 128 10.69 22.69 1.27
C GLU A 128 10.96 21.20 1.52
N PHE A 129 10.06 20.31 1.08
CA PHE A 129 10.28 18.88 1.17
C PHE A 129 11.39 18.42 0.19
N ALA A 130 11.42 19.00 -1.01
CA ALA A 130 12.38 18.65 -2.04
C ALA A 130 13.80 19.17 -1.78
N LEU A 131 13.94 20.30 -1.09
CA LEU A 131 15.23 20.89 -0.69
C LEU A 131 16.05 19.95 0.20
N GLU A 132 15.40 19.07 0.95
CA GLU A 132 16.05 18.06 1.78
C GLU A 132 16.18 16.73 1.02
N PRO A 133 17.35 16.40 0.44
CA PRO A 133 17.53 15.21 -0.38
C PRO A 133 17.40 13.89 0.41
N ARG A 134 17.52 13.94 1.73
CA ARG A 134 17.31 12.79 2.63
C ARG A 134 15.82 12.48 2.86
N ASN A 135 14.91 13.32 2.41
CA ASN A 135 13.49 12.99 2.47
C ASN A 135 13.16 11.83 1.52
N LEU A 136 12.34 10.90 2.00
CA LEU A 136 12.07 9.64 1.31
C LEU A 136 10.85 9.75 0.39
N ARG A 137 10.98 9.19 -0.80
CA ARG A 137 9.89 9.03 -1.76
C ARG A 137 9.59 7.56 -1.94
N LEU A 138 8.32 7.21 -1.75
CA LEU A 138 7.90 5.83 -1.53
C LEU A 138 6.95 5.38 -2.63
N GLY A 139 6.98 4.09 -2.93
CA GLY A 139 5.98 3.40 -3.74
C GLY A 139 5.34 2.28 -2.93
N LEU A 140 4.02 2.13 -3.04
CA LEU A 140 3.27 1.09 -2.33
C LEU A 140 2.81 0.02 -3.32
N SER A 141 2.81 -1.23 -2.91
CA SER A 141 2.12 -2.30 -3.65
C SER A 141 1.34 -3.15 -2.67
N ALA A 142 0.13 -3.57 -3.06
CA ALA A 142 -0.66 -4.52 -2.29
C ALA A 142 -1.19 -5.61 -3.21
N ASP A 143 -0.97 -6.86 -2.83
CA ASP A 143 -1.49 -8.01 -3.58
C ASP A 143 -1.80 -9.19 -2.65
N GLY A 144 -2.73 -10.04 -3.11
CA GLY A 144 -3.08 -11.30 -2.49
C GLY A 144 -2.24 -12.44 -3.04
N PHE A 145 -1.55 -13.19 -2.18
CA PHE A 145 -0.82 -14.38 -2.54
C PHE A 145 -1.31 -15.62 -1.77
N ASN A 146 -1.22 -16.79 -2.39
CA ASN A 146 -1.48 -18.08 -1.75
C ASN A 146 -0.14 -18.78 -1.51
N HIS A 147 0.26 -18.96 -0.25
CA HIS A 147 1.56 -19.54 0.10
C HIS A 147 1.66 -21.05 -0.15
N PHE A 148 0.51 -21.76 -0.28
CA PHE A 148 0.50 -23.18 -0.56
C PHE A 148 0.10 -23.37 -2.03
N ARG A 149 1.10 -23.65 -2.88
CA ARG A 149 0.95 -23.86 -4.33
C ARG A 149 0.11 -25.11 -4.71
N ASP A 150 -0.38 -25.88 -3.75
CA ASP A 150 -1.14 -27.12 -3.99
C ASP A 150 -2.64 -26.95 -3.71
N PHE A 151 -3.41 -26.89 -4.80
CA PHE A 151 -4.80 -27.31 -5.07
C PHE A 151 -5.90 -27.51 -3.99
N SER A 152 -5.79 -27.06 -2.74
CA SER A 152 -6.90 -27.26 -1.78
C SER A 152 -6.94 -26.36 -0.54
N SER A 153 -5.94 -25.52 -0.29
CA SER A 153 -5.99 -24.57 0.83
C SER A 153 -6.73 -23.28 0.42
N PRO A 154 -7.88 -22.92 1.05
CA PRO A 154 -8.60 -21.67 0.77
C PRO A 154 -7.93 -20.42 1.36
N TYR A 155 -6.69 -20.51 1.85
CA TYR A 155 -6.04 -19.44 2.59
C TYR A 155 -5.23 -18.51 1.67
N SER A 156 -5.79 -17.35 1.34
CA SER A 156 -5.07 -16.24 0.69
C SER A 156 -4.56 -15.23 1.72
N CYS A 157 -3.32 -14.78 1.64
CA CYS A 157 -2.77 -13.74 2.49
C CYS A 157 -2.49 -12.50 1.66
N TRP A 158 -2.70 -11.31 2.22
CA TRP A 158 -2.44 -10.05 1.52
C TRP A 158 -1.20 -9.40 2.10
N SER A 159 -0.20 -9.16 1.25
CA SER A 159 1.01 -8.41 1.61
C SER A 159 0.92 -6.99 1.11
N VAL A 160 1.30 -6.04 1.97
CA VAL A 160 1.52 -4.65 1.57
C VAL A 160 3.02 -4.38 1.62
N MET A 161 3.61 -4.09 0.47
CA MET A 161 5.03 -3.86 0.29
C MET A 161 5.31 -2.39 0.00
N LEU A 162 6.42 -1.90 0.54
CA LEU A 162 6.87 -0.53 0.39
C LEU A 162 8.25 -0.49 -0.25
N VAL A 163 8.39 0.31 -1.28
CA VAL A 163 9.64 0.54 -2.02
C VAL A 163 10.13 1.96 -1.74
N THR A 164 11.44 2.10 -1.54
CA THR A 164 12.08 3.41 -1.37
C THR A 164 12.75 3.82 -2.68
N TYR A 165 12.18 4.80 -3.38
CA TYR A 165 12.68 5.26 -4.68
C TYR A 165 13.90 6.19 -4.56
N ASN A 166 14.42 6.45 -3.38
CA ASN A 166 15.66 7.20 -3.24
C ASN A 166 16.90 6.39 -3.67
N PHE A 167 16.79 5.06 -3.62
CA PHE A 167 17.87 4.14 -3.95
C PHE A 167 18.21 4.13 -5.44
N PRO A 168 19.45 3.76 -5.81
CA PRO A 168 19.81 3.58 -7.20
C PRO A 168 19.05 2.44 -7.89
N PRO A 169 18.96 2.43 -9.23
CA PRO A 169 18.20 1.45 -10.01
C PRO A 169 18.51 -0.02 -9.70
N TRP A 170 19.77 -0.33 -9.37
CA TRP A 170 20.21 -1.69 -9.05
C TRP A 170 19.90 -2.13 -7.62
N LEU A 171 19.38 -1.24 -6.77
CA LEU A 171 18.97 -1.54 -5.40
C LEU A 171 17.46 -1.36 -5.18
N CYS A 172 16.84 -0.36 -5.81
CA CYS A 172 15.48 0.07 -5.44
C CYS A 172 14.42 -1.04 -5.50
N PHE A 173 14.56 -2.02 -6.39
CA PHE A 173 13.66 -3.18 -6.50
C PHE A 173 14.31 -4.52 -6.10
N LYS A 174 15.44 -4.50 -5.38
CA LYS A 174 15.97 -5.73 -4.78
C LYS A 174 15.12 -6.15 -3.59
N GLU A 175 15.04 -7.46 -3.36
CA GLU A 175 14.33 -8.06 -2.23
C GLU A 175 14.72 -7.40 -0.90
N ASP A 176 16.02 -7.20 -0.67
CA ASP A 176 16.56 -6.58 0.55
C ASP A 176 16.14 -5.11 0.75
N SER A 177 15.72 -4.42 -0.32
CA SER A 177 15.29 -3.01 -0.30
C SER A 177 13.77 -2.85 -0.27
N MET A 178 13.02 -3.91 -0.59
CA MET A 178 11.57 -3.92 -0.47
C MET A 178 11.17 -4.25 0.97
N MET A 179 10.33 -3.40 1.57
CA MET A 179 9.88 -3.62 2.94
C MET A 179 8.47 -4.17 2.97
N LEU A 180 8.30 -5.36 3.54
CA LEU A 180 6.98 -5.84 3.95
C LEU A 180 6.48 -4.98 5.13
N THR A 181 5.36 -4.28 4.94
CA THR A 181 4.77 -3.37 5.94
C THR A 181 3.57 -3.97 6.65
N LEU A 182 2.70 -4.68 5.92
CA LEU A 182 1.53 -5.34 6.48
C LEU A 182 1.43 -6.75 5.93
N LEU A 183 1.06 -7.68 6.80
CA LEU A 183 0.62 -9.02 6.41
C LEU A 183 -0.79 -9.24 6.94
N ILE A 184 -1.76 -9.12 6.03
CA ILE A 184 -3.19 -9.21 6.30
C ILE A 184 -3.60 -10.68 6.15
N PRO A 185 -4.12 -11.32 7.20
CA PRO A 185 -4.44 -12.74 7.17
C PRO A 185 -5.70 -13.04 6.34
N GLY A 186 -5.67 -14.19 5.68
CA GLY A 186 -6.79 -14.81 4.98
C GLY A 186 -7.90 -15.37 5.85
N PRO A 187 -8.83 -16.16 5.27
CA PRO A 187 -8.82 -16.72 3.91
C PRO A 187 -9.45 -15.83 2.82
N LYS A 188 -10.31 -14.88 3.23
CA LYS A 188 -11.06 -14.01 2.31
C LYS A 188 -10.27 -12.73 2.03
N GLN A 189 -10.21 -12.32 0.75
CA GLN A 189 -9.71 -11.01 0.34
C GLN A 189 -10.35 -9.89 1.19
N PRO A 190 -9.59 -8.90 1.68
CA PRO A 190 -10.14 -7.79 2.45
C PRO A 190 -11.12 -6.94 1.62
N GLY A 191 -10.88 -6.80 0.31
CA GLY A 191 -11.71 -5.96 -0.55
C GLY A 191 -11.58 -4.51 -0.13
N ASN A 192 -12.70 -3.78 -0.09
CA ASN A 192 -12.71 -2.39 0.40
C ASN A 192 -12.32 -2.30 1.89
N ASP A 193 -12.47 -3.36 2.68
CA ASP A 193 -12.10 -3.35 4.11
C ASP A 193 -10.57 -3.32 4.33
N ILE A 194 -9.76 -3.25 3.26
CA ILE A 194 -8.30 -3.09 3.35
C ILE A 194 -7.91 -1.83 4.12
N ASP A 195 -8.72 -0.77 4.06
CA ASP A 195 -8.50 0.48 4.77
C ASP A 195 -8.43 0.31 6.29
N VAL A 196 -9.20 -0.63 6.84
CA VAL A 196 -9.14 -0.99 8.27
C VAL A 196 -7.76 -1.49 8.64
N TYR A 197 -7.12 -2.25 7.76
CA TYR A 197 -5.78 -2.80 7.97
C TYR A 197 -4.66 -1.79 7.72
N LEU A 198 -4.88 -0.81 6.84
CA LEU A 198 -3.90 0.23 6.52
C LEU A 198 -3.78 1.30 7.60
N GLN A 199 -4.73 1.40 8.54
CA GLN A 199 -4.74 2.39 9.63
C GLN A 199 -3.36 2.63 10.30
N PRO A 200 -2.66 1.62 10.87
CA PRO A 200 -1.36 1.85 11.51
C PRO A 200 -0.29 2.35 10.53
N PHE A 201 -0.31 1.85 9.29
CA PHE A 201 0.63 2.29 8.25
C PHE A 201 0.37 3.74 7.82
N ILE A 202 -0.89 4.13 7.64
CA ILE A 202 -1.29 5.50 7.31
C ILE A 202 -0.93 6.45 8.45
N GLU A 203 -1.08 6.06 9.71
CA GLU A 203 -0.65 6.86 10.87
C GLU A 203 0.86 7.17 10.82
N ASP A 204 1.69 6.18 10.51
CA ASP A 204 3.14 6.36 10.33
C ASP A 204 3.45 7.31 9.16
N LEU A 205 2.78 7.15 8.00
CA LEU A 205 2.93 8.05 6.86
C LEU A 205 2.52 9.48 7.20
N MET A 206 1.41 9.65 7.92
CA MET A 206 0.90 10.96 8.33
C MET A 206 1.84 11.64 9.31
N LYS A 207 2.44 10.90 10.25
CA LYS A 207 3.47 11.40 11.16
C LYS A 207 4.72 11.84 10.41
N LEU A 208 5.22 11.00 9.49
CA LEU A 208 6.36 11.34 8.64
C LEU A 208 6.10 12.58 7.77
N TRP A 209 4.88 12.75 7.27
CA TRP A 209 4.54 13.88 6.41
C TRP A 209 4.34 15.19 7.19
N LYS A 210 3.57 15.16 8.29
CA LYS A 210 3.17 16.35 9.05
C LYS A 210 4.26 16.85 9.99
N ASP A 211 4.76 15.96 10.84
CA ASP A 211 5.69 16.33 11.92
C ASP A 211 7.14 16.04 11.50
N GLY A 212 7.32 14.98 10.70
CA GLY A 212 8.62 14.39 10.46
C GLY A 212 9.12 13.61 11.66
N VAL A 213 10.29 13.00 11.51
CA VAL A 213 10.95 12.25 12.57
C VAL A 213 12.42 12.63 12.62
N VAL A 214 12.93 12.95 13.80
CA VAL A 214 14.36 13.23 13.99
C VAL A 214 15.17 11.95 13.75
N VAL A 215 16.13 12.03 12.82
CA VAL A 215 17.03 10.95 12.42
C VAL A 215 18.47 11.45 12.36
N PHE A 216 19.41 10.61 12.79
CA PHE A 216 20.83 10.84 12.58
C PHE A 216 21.26 10.14 11.29
N ASP A 217 21.90 10.88 10.40
CA ASP A 217 22.45 10.36 9.15
C ASP A 217 23.96 10.12 9.30
N THR A 218 24.35 8.86 9.20
CA THR A 218 25.76 8.45 9.27
C THR A 218 26.59 8.89 8.07
N ALA A 219 25.99 9.15 6.91
CA ALA A 219 26.73 9.61 5.73
C ALA A 219 27.16 11.07 5.86
N THR A 220 26.26 11.94 6.33
CA THR A 220 26.54 13.37 6.54
C THR A 220 26.97 13.72 7.96
N GLN A 221 26.94 12.75 8.90
CA GLN A 221 27.22 12.95 10.32
C GLN A 221 26.38 14.07 10.94
N SER A 222 25.12 14.17 10.53
CA SER A 222 24.22 15.25 10.95
C SER A 222 22.84 14.74 11.33
N ILE A 223 22.16 15.49 12.19
CA ILE A 223 20.78 15.24 12.57
C ILE A 223 19.88 16.05 11.64
N PHE A 224 18.79 15.44 11.19
CA PHE A 224 17.80 16.10 10.35
C PHE A 224 16.39 15.62 10.67
N ASN A 225 15.39 16.37 10.19
CA ASN A 225 14.00 15.98 10.31
C ASN A 225 13.58 15.21 9.06
N LEU A 226 13.49 13.89 9.17
CA LEU A 226 13.09 13.01 8.08
C LEU A 226 11.60 13.13 7.81
N ARG A 227 11.25 13.46 6.56
CA ARG A 227 9.89 13.36 6.04
C ARG A 227 9.82 12.33 4.92
N ALA A 228 8.62 11.80 4.68
CA ALA A 228 8.38 10.87 3.59
C ALA A 228 7.08 11.18 2.84
N ILE A 229 7.06 10.89 1.54
CA ILE A 229 5.87 11.02 0.69
C ILE A 229 5.64 9.73 -0.10
N LEU A 230 4.37 9.33 -0.25
CA LEU A 230 3.97 8.24 -1.12
C LEU A 230 3.66 8.82 -2.51
N LEU A 231 4.41 8.40 -3.54
CA LEU A 231 4.26 8.91 -4.91
C LEU A 231 3.11 8.23 -5.65
N TRP A 232 3.08 6.90 -5.64
CA TRP A 232 2.08 6.12 -6.34
C TRP A 232 1.98 4.70 -5.76
N THR A 233 0.97 3.99 -6.25
CA THR A 233 0.74 2.58 -5.92
C THR A 233 0.91 1.71 -7.17
N ILE A 234 1.61 0.58 -7.06
CA ILE A 234 1.81 -0.41 -8.13
C ILE A 234 0.89 -1.60 -7.84
N ASN A 235 -0.23 -1.66 -8.56
CA ASN A 235 -1.27 -2.66 -8.37
C ASN A 235 -1.84 -3.07 -9.73
N ASP A 236 -2.33 -4.31 -9.85
CA ASP A 236 -3.27 -4.66 -10.91
C ASP A 236 -4.66 -4.08 -10.61
N PHE A 237 -5.62 -4.29 -11.51
CA PHE A 237 -6.92 -3.62 -11.44
C PHE A 237 -7.74 -3.98 -10.19
N ALA A 238 -7.63 -5.20 -9.66
CA ALA A 238 -8.45 -5.58 -8.50
C ALA A 238 -7.98 -4.91 -7.19
N PRO A 239 -6.70 -4.98 -6.79
CA PRO A 239 -6.17 -4.21 -5.67
C PRO A 239 -6.20 -2.70 -5.89
N TYR A 240 -6.04 -2.22 -7.14
CA TYR A 240 -6.19 -0.80 -7.44
C TYR A 240 -7.58 -0.29 -7.03
N GLY A 241 -8.65 -1.02 -7.37
CA GLY A 241 -10.01 -0.66 -6.97
C GLY A 241 -10.19 -0.62 -5.45
N ASN A 242 -9.64 -1.62 -4.75
CA ASN A 242 -9.73 -1.69 -3.29
C ASN A 242 -8.97 -0.54 -2.60
N LEU A 243 -7.75 -0.23 -3.04
CA LEU A 243 -6.90 0.80 -2.44
C LEU A 243 -7.34 2.23 -2.79
N ALA A 244 -7.82 2.44 -4.01
CA ALA A 244 -8.29 3.76 -4.44
C ALA A 244 -9.76 4.02 -4.08
N GLY A 245 -10.48 3.01 -3.55
CA GLY A 245 -11.92 3.09 -3.33
C GLY A 245 -12.72 3.30 -4.64
N CYS A 246 -12.17 2.84 -5.76
CA CYS A 246 -12.73 3.04 -7.09
C CYS A 246 -13.35 1.76 -7.65
N PHE A 247 -14.35 1.91 -8.53
CA PHE A 247 -14.87 0.80 -9.30
C PHE A 247 -13.86 0.40 -10.39
N THR A 248 -13.42 -0.85 -10.38
CA THR A 248 -12.58 -1.44 -11.43
C THR A 248 -13.29 -2.52 -12.22
N LYS A 249 -14.62 -2.61 -12.06
CA LYS A 249 -15.50 -3.56 -12.73
C LYS A 249 -16.89 -2.95 -12.97
N GLY A 250 -17.65 -3.56 -13.88
CA GLY A 250 -18.99 -3.11 -14.24
C GLY A 250 -18.98 -1.85 -15.09
N ASN A 251 -20.03 -1.05 -15.02
CA ASN A 251 -20.22 0.07 -15.95
C ASN A 251 -19.20 1.20 -15.80
N PHE A 252 -18.59 1.34 -14.61
CA PHE A 252 -17.64 2.41 -14.29
C PHE A 252 -16.23 1.88 -14.06
N ALA A 253 -15.85 0.81 -14.75
CA ALA A 253 -14.60 0.10 -14.49
C ALA A 253 -13.32 0.89 -14.79
N CYS A 254 -13.38 1.97 -15.57
CA CYS A 254 -12.22 2.78 -15.87
C CYS A 254 -12.03 3.85 -14.78
N PRO A 255 -10.95 3.81 -13.98
CA PRO A 255 -10.73 4.79 -12.92
C PRO A 255 -10.49 6.21 -13.43
N ILE A 256 -9.97 6.33 -14.66
CA ILE A 256 -9.67 7.61 -15.28
C ILE A 256 -10.96 8.26 -15.81
N CYS A 257 -11.83 7.46 -16.43
CA CYS A 257 -13.09 7.96 -16.99
C CYS A 257 -14.19 8.10 -15.94
N GLY A 258 -14.16 7.29 -14.89
CA GLY A 258 -15.19 7.25 -13.85
C GLY A 258 -16.59 7.09 -14.44
N VAL A 259 -17.47 8.04 -14.12
CA VAL A 259 -18.86 8.10 -14.62
C VAL A 259 -18.95 8.23 -16.14
N ASN A 260 -17.90 8.75 -16.79
CA ASN A 260 -17.83 8.92 -18.24
C ASN A 260 -17.34 7.66 -18.97
N THR A 261 -17.23 6.52 -18.28
CA THR A 261 -16.85 5.24 -18.88
C THR A 261 -17.92 4.80 -19.88
N CYS A 262 -17.52 4.60 -21.14
CA CYS A 262 -18.41 4.10 -22.19
C CYS A 262 -18.53 2.58 -22.10
N SER A 263 -19.43 2.10 -21.24
CA SER A 263 -19.73 0.69 -21.06
C SER A 263 -21.07 0.31 -21.69
N THR A 264 -21.13 -0.87 -22.31
CA THR A 264 -22.37 -1.46 -22.83
C THR A 264 -22.52 -2.88 -22.32
N TRP A 265 -23.71 -3.25 -21.85
CA TRP A 265 -24.02 -4.64 -21.49
C TRP A 265 -24.49 -5.41 -22.72
N LEU A 266 -23.75 -6.47 -23.08
CA LEU A 266 -24.13 -7.39 -24.14
C LEU A 266 -24.96 -8.52 -23.53
N THR A 267 -26.29 -8.46 -23.72
CA THR A 267 -27.26 -9.42 -23.17
C THR A 267 -26.94 -10.87 -23.55
N SER A 268 -26.60 -11.14 -24.81
CA SER A 268 -26.32 -12.49 -25.31
C SER A 268 -25.09 -13.13 -24.68
N SER A 269 -24.03 -12.35 -24.43
CA SER A 269 -22.78 -12.84 -23.83
C SER A 269 -22.74 -12.70 -22.30
N LYS A 270 -23.70 -11.98 -21.72
CA LYS A 270 -23.74 -11.58 -20.30
C LYS A 270 -22.44 -10.91 -19.84
N LYS A 271 -21.92 -9.98 -20.65
CA LYS A 271 -20.68 -9.24 -20.37
C LYS A 271 -20.85 -7.74 -20.59
N THR A 272 -20.17 -6.96 -19.76
CA THR A 272 -19.94 -5.53 -20.00
C THR A 272 -18.74 -5.39 -20.94
N VAL A 273 -18.92 -4.67 -22.05
CA VAL A 273 -17.85 -4.31 -22.98
C VAL A 273 -17.64 -2.80 -22.97
N TYR A 274 -16.43 -2.36 -23.29
CA TYR A 274 -16.05 -0.95 -23.27
C TYR A 274 -15.71 -0.47 -24.68
N MET A 275 -16.62 0.27 -25.31
CA MET A 275 -16.53 0.61 -26.74
C MET A 275 -16.01 2.04 -26.98
N GLY A 276 -15.81 2.85 -25.95
CA GLY A 276 -15.38 4.25 -26.07
C GLY A 276 -13.89 4.49 -26.31
N HIS A 277 -13.15 3.51 -26.82
CA HIS A 277 -11.69 3.61 -27.04
C HIS A 277 -11.33 4.70 -28.07
N ARG A 278 -12.19 4.95 -29.06
CA ARG A 278 -11.98 5.98 -30.09
C ARG A 278 -11.96 7.41 -29.54
N ARG A 279 -12.50 7.66 -28.35
CA ARG A 279 -12.47 8.97 -27.68
C ARG A 279 -11.06 9.45 -27.36
N PHE A 280 -10.10 8.54 -27.25
CA PHE A 280 -8.69 8.85 -26.94
C PHE A 280 -7.84 9.15 -28.19
N LEU A 281 -8.40 8.99 -29.39
CA LEU A 281 -7.72 9.32 -30.65
C LEU A 281 -7.80 10.83 -30.90
N GLU A 282 -6.82 11.36 -31.63
CA GLU A 282 -6.84 12.75 -32.12
C GLU A 282 -8.09 13.04 -32.96
N ARG A 283 -8.54 14.30 -32.96
CA ARG A 283 -9.85 14.66 -33.56
C ARG A 283 -9.94 14.37 -35.05
N ASP A 284 -8.84 14.45 -35.76
CA ASP A 284 -8.69 14.20 -37.20
C ASP A 284 -8.33 12.74 -37.53
N HIS A 285 -8.26 11.87 -36.52
CA HIS A 285 -7.87 10.49 -36.72
C HIS A 285 -8.92 9.68 -37.50
N ILE A 286 -8.52 9.07 -38.62
CA ILE A 286 -9.41 8.36 -39.56
C ILE A 286 -10.37 7.34 -38.93
N PHE A 287 -9.96 6.64 -37.87
CA PHE A 287 -10.81 5.64 -37.19
C PHE A 287 -12.02 6.25 -36.46
N ARG A 288 -12.04 7.56 -36.23
CA ARG A 288 -13.20 8.25 -35.65
C ARG A 288 -14.40 8.27 -36.59
N ASP A 289 -14.15 8.30 -37.90
CA ASP A 289 -15.20 8.34 -38.94
C ASP A 289 -15.57 6.95 -39.47
N LYS A 290 -14.76 5.92 -39.19
CA LYS A 290 -14.98 4.54 -39.67
C LYS A 290 -16.04 3.79 -38.86
N SER A 291 -17.27 4.30 -38.82
CA SER A 291 -18.39 3.74 -38.05
C SER A 291 -18.60 2.23 -38.27
N THR A 292 -18.47 1.77 -39.51
CA THR A 292 -18.68 0.36 -39.92
C THR A 292 -17.65 -0.62 -39.34
N TRP A 293 -16.47 -0.16 -38.93
CA TRP A 293 -15.42 -1.02 -38.36
C TRP A 293 -15.56 -1.19 -36.85
N PHE A 294 -16.41 -0.37 -36.21
CA PHE A 294 -16.54 -0.30 -34.75
C PHE A 294 -18.00 -0.51 -34.32
N ASP A 295 -18.58 0.43 -33.59
CA ASP A 295 -19.90 0.32 -32.96
C ASP A 295 -21.03 0.94 -33.81
N GLY A 296 -20.79 1.16 -35.10
CA GLY A 296 -21.79 1.73 -36.01
C GLY A 296 -21.97 3.24 -35.88
N THR A 297 -21.12 3.93 -35.10
CA THR A 297 -21.21 5.38 -34.89
C THR A 297 -19.95 6.12 -35.34
N CYS A 298 -20.07 7.39 -35.71
CA CYS A 298 -18.92 8.29 -35.81
C CYS A 298 -18.61 8.86 -34.42
N GLU A 299 -17.34 8.92 -34.03
CA GLU A 299 -16.94 9.40 -32.70
C GLU A 299 -16.55 10.88 -32.74
N GLU A 300 -17.48 11.75 -32.37
CA GLU A 300 -17.28 13.20 -32.31
C GLU A 300 -16.82 13.68 -30.92
N ARG A 301 -16.96 12.85 -29.88
CA ARG A 301 -16.71 13.28 -28.48
C ARG A 301 -15.22 13.30 -28.16
N GLY A 302 -14.80 14.29 -27.38
CA GLY A 302 -13.44 14.36 -26.87
C GLY A 302 -13.10 13.26 -25.86
N ARG A 303 -11.80 13.16 -25.56
CA ARG A 303 -11.27 12.39 -24.43
C ARG A 303 -12.04 12.76 -23.16
N PRO A 304 -12.45 11.78 -22.32
CA PRO A 304 -13.06 12.07 -21.04
C PRO A 304 -12.18 13.00 -20.20
N GLU A 305 -12.80 13.98 -19.54
CA GLU A 305 -12.09 14.83 -18.59
C GLU A 305 -11.56 13.98 -17.43
N VAL A 306 -10.28 14.18 -17.12
CA VAL A 306 -9.62 13.50 -16.00
C VAL A 306 -9.88 14.33 -14.75
N MET A 307 -10.48 13.72 -13.73
CA MET A 307 -10.73 14.38 -12.46
C MET A 307 -9.40 14.80 -11.81
N THR A 308 -9.34 16.03 -11.30
CA THR A 308 -8.20 16.46 -10.50
C THR A 308 -8.24 15.81 -9.12
N GLY A 309 -7.12 15.81 -8.39
CA GLY A 309 -7.11 15.34 -7.00
C GLY A 309 -8.09 16.10 -6.09
N TYR A 310 -8.38 17.36 -6.41
CA TYR A 310 -9.38 18.17 -5.71
C TYR A 310 -10.81 17.68 -6.01
N ASP A 311 -11.11 17.36 -7.26
CA ASP A 311 -12.43 16.85 -7.66
C ASP A 311 -12.70 15.49 -7.04
N VAL A 312 -11.70 14.59 -7.07
CA VAL A 312 -11.79 13.28 -6.42
C VAL A 312 -12.02 13.45 -4.92
N ALA A 313 -11.23 14.29 -4.23
CA ALA A 313 -11.40 14.55 -2.81
C ALA A 313 -12.81 15.07 -2.49
N ASN A 314 -13.34 15.98 -3.30
CA ASN A 314 -14.70 16.49 -3.15
C ASN A 314 -15.79 15.44 -3.40
N ALA A 315 -15.57 14.52 -4.34
CA ALA A 315 -16.51 13.45 -4.63
C ALA A 315 -16.58 12.44 -3.47
N VAL A 316 -15.44 12.16 -2.81
CA VAL A 316 -15.36 11.14 -1.77
C VAL A 316 -15.55 11.66 -0.35
N LYS A 317 -15.45 12.98 -0.10
CA LYS A 317 -15.45 13.56 1.26
C LYS A 317 -16.66 13.19 2.13
N ASN A 318 -17.81 12.94 1.50
CA ASN A 318 -19.07 12.64 2.19
C ASN A 318 -19.39 11.14 2.21
N ILE A 319 -18.53 10.30 1.64
CA ILE A 319 -18.74 8.85 1.64
C ILE A 319 -18.53 8.34 3.07
N LYS A 320 -19.59 7.75 3.64
CA LYS A 320 -19.51 7.01 4.90
C LYS A 320 -19.19 5.56 4.59
N ASN A 321 -17.97 5.14 4.90
CA ASN A 321 -17.56 3.75 4.72
C ASN A 321 -18.17 2.86 5.83
N ASP A 322 -18.87 1.81 5.42
CA ASP A 322 -19.49 0.84 6.32
C ASP A 322 -18.68 -0.46 6.35
N TRP A 323 -17.62 -0.50 7.18
CA TRP A 323 -16.63 -1.58 7.15
C TRP A 323 -17.10 -2.95 7.62
N GLY A 324 -16.75 -3.97 6.87
CA GLY A 324 -16.84 -5.36 7.27
C GLY A 324 -17.84 -6.17 6.44
N LYS A 325 -17.60 -7.47 6.47
CA LYS A 325 -18.31 -8.45 5.67
C LYS A 325 -19.67 -8.74 6.31
N LYS A 326 -20.75 -8.28 5.66
CA LYS A 326 -22.10 -8.78 5.96
C LYS A 326 -22.14 -10.26 5.66
N GLU A 327 -22.60 -11.08 6.61
CA GLU A 327 -23.05 -12.42 6.25
C GLU A 327 -24.20 -12.22 5.27
N LYS A 328 -24.08 -12.79 4.06
CA LYS A 328 -25.26 -12.96 3.23
C LYS A 328 -26.13 -13.93 4.00
N GLU A 329 -27.25 -13.46 4.56
CA GLU A 329 -28.34 -14.35 4.91
C GLU A 329 -28.58 -15.20 3.67
N ARG A 330 -28.32 -16.51 3.78
CA ARG A 330 -28.83 -17.45 2.80
C ARG A 330 -30.34 -17.38 3.02
N GLU A 331 -31.04 -16.63 2.19
CA GLU A 331 -32.47 -16.84 1.99
C GLU A 331 -32.61 -18.34 1.69
N MET A 332 -33.22 -19.05 2.64
CA MET A 332 -33.54 -20.49 2.54
C MET A 332 -34.69 -20.69 1.57
#